data_AF-A0A1F3X5Q3-F1
#
_entry.id   AF-A0A1F3X5Q3-F1
#
_cell.length_a   1.000
_cell.length_b   1.000
_cell.length_c   1.000
_cell.angle_alpha   90.00
_cell.angle_beta   90.00
_cell.angle_gamma   90.00
#
_symmetry.space_group_name_H-M   'P 1'
#
loop_
_entity.id
_entity.type
_entity.pdbx_description
1 polymer ?
#
loop_
_entity_poly.entity_id
_entity_poly.type
_entity_poly.pdbx_seq_one_letter_code
_entity_poly.pdbx_strand_id
1 'polypeptide(L)'
;MPQRMIQLKDEEITMLREEMEMLMSERQSLLRLAGAAAAFVAELDTKSLPENTYEAAEFLAEFLNELSEETLRDSLDAVKAHMIGEAAA
;
A
#
# COMPACT_ATOMS: atom_id res chain seq x y z
N MET A 1 0.43 42.53 -16.47
CA MET A 1 -0.21 41.84 -15.33
C MET A 1 -0.85 40.47 -15.66
N PRO A 2 -1.39 40.15 -16.85
CA PRO A 2 -2.01 38.83 -17.09
C PRO A 2 -1.01 37.66 -17.23
N GLN A 3 0.17 37.90 -17.81
CA GLN A 3 1.19 36.87 -18.01
C GLN A 3 1.73 36.29 -16.69
N ARG A 4 1.91 37.14 -15.67
CA ARG A 4 2.39 36.71 -14.35
C ARG A 4 1.37 35.82 -13.62
N MET A 5 0.08 36.04 -13.81
CA MET A 5 -0.97 35.19 -13.23
C MET A 5 -1.05 33.82 -13.91
N ILE A 6 -0.78 33.75 -15.21
CA ILE A 6 -0.73 32.48 -15.94
C ILE A 6 0.48 31.66 -15.48
N GLN A 7 1.66 32.28 -15.35
CA GLN A 7 2.87 31.60 -14.86
C GLN A 7 2.69 31.01 -13.46
N LEU A 8 2.11 31.76 -12.52
CA LEU A 8 1.85 31.27 -11.15
C LEU A 8 0.89 30.07 -11.14
N LYS A 9 -0.12 30.06 -12.02
CA LYS A 9 -1.04 28.92 -12.16
C LYS A 9 -0.35 27.69 -12.74
N ASP A 10 0.52 27.86 -13.72
CA ASP A 10 1.27 26.75 -14.31
C ASP A 10 2.26 26.14 -13.29
N GLU A 11 2.87 26.98 -12.45
CA GLU A 11 3.70 26.55 -11.32
C GLU A 11 2.88 25.77 -10.27
N GLU A 12 1.71 26.27 -9.85
CA GLU A 12 0.81 25.57 -8.93
C GLU A 12 0.36 24.21 -9.48
N ILE A 13 -0.01 24.15 -10.77
CA ILE A 13 -0.41 22.89 -11.42
C ILE A 13 0.76 21.90 -11.43
N THR A 14 1.98 22.38 -11.66
CA THR A 14 3.18 21.53 -11.67
C THR A 14 3.45 20.97 -10.28
N MET A 15 3.43 21.81 -9.24
CA MET A 15 3.62 21.37 -7.86
C MET A 15 2.56 20.35 -7.41
N LEU A 16 1.29 20.57 -7.75
CA LEU A 16 0.21 19.63 -7.41
C LEU A 16 0.39 18.27 -8.10
N ARG A 17 0.89 18.25 -9.34
CA ARG A 17 1.17 17.00 -10.06
C ARG A 17 2.30 16.23 -9.39
N GLU A 18 3.38 16.91 -9.01
CA GLU A 18 4.50 16.29 -8.30
C GLU A 18 4.05 15.71 -6.96
N GLU A 19 3.22 16.42 -6.21
CA GLU A 19 2.67 15.94 -4.94
C GLU A 19 1.75 14.73 -5.15
N MET A 20 0.91 14.74 -6.18
CA MET A 20 0.08 13.59 -6.54
C MET A 20 0.91 12.36 -6.93
N GLU A 21 1.99 12.54 -7.70
CA GLU A 21 2.88 11.44 -8.08
C GLU A 21 3.55 10.83 -6.84
N MET A 22 3.99 11.68 -5.91
CA MET A 22 4.57 11.25 -4.64
C MET A 22 3.57 10.45 -3.80
N LEU A 23 2.32 10.94 -3.68
CA LEU A 23 1.24 10.24 -2.99
C LEU A 23 0.87 8.91 -3.65
N MET A 24 0.85 8.84 -4.98
CA MET A 24 0.59 7.60 -5.71
C MET A 24 1.70 6.57 -5.50
N SER A 25 2.95 7.01 -5.48
CA SER A 25 4.10 6.16 -5.16
C SER A 25 4.00 5.60 -3.74
N GLU A 26 3.68 6.46 -2.76
CA GLU A 26 3.53 6.03 -1.36
C GLU A 26 2.35 5.06 -1.20
N ARG A 27 1.21 5.35 -1.83
CA ARG A 27 0.07 4.43 -1.87
C ARG A 27 0.47 3.05 -2.39
N GLN A 28 1.29 2.98 -3.44
CA GLN A 28 1.74 1.70 -3.98
C GLN A 28 2.62 0.93 -2.99
N SER A 29 3.47 1.62 -2.21
CA SER A 29 4.25 1.02 -1.13
C SER A 29 3.36 0.46 -0.02
N LEU A 30 2.34 1.21 0.39
CA LEU A 30 1.37 0.77 1.41
C LEU A 30 0.56 -0.45 0.95
N LEU A 31 0.11 -0.47 -0.31
CA LEU A 31 -0.58 -1.64 -0.88
C LEU A 31 0.29 -2.89 -0.85
N ARG A 32 1.59 -2.77 -1.17
CA ARG A 32 2.52 -3.91 -1.06
C ARG A 32 2.69 -4.37 0.38
N LEU A 33 2.82 -3.45 1.33
CA LEU A 33 2.96 -3.78 2.75
C LEU A 33 1.70 -4.50 3.27
N ALA A 34 0.52 -3.97 2.98
CA ALA A 34 -0.76 -4.56 3.36
C ALA A 34 -0.94 -5.94 2.72
N GLY A 35 -0.57 -6.11 1.46
CA GLY A 35 -0.64 -7.40 0.77
C GLY A 35 0.30 -8.44 1.38
N ALA A 36 1.50 -8.03 1.79
CA ALA A 36 2.49 -8.91 2.41
C ALA A 36 2.03 -9.34 3.80
N ALA A 37 1.46 -8.40 4.57
CA ALA A 37 0.81 -8.67 5.85
C ALA A 37 -0.37 -9.65 5.69
N ALA A 38 -1.22 -9.45 4.69
CA ALA A 38 -2.35 -10.36 4.41
C ALA A 38 -1.89 -11.77 4.05
N ALA A 39 -0.90 -11.89 3.17
CA ALA A 39 -0.31 -13.18 2.82
C ALA A 39 0.34 -13.86 4.04
N PHE A 40 1.04 -13.09 4.87
CA PHE A 40 1.65 -13.59 6.10
C PHE A 40 0.61 -14.16 7.07
N VAL A 41 -0.51 -13.44 7.31
CA VAL A 41 -1.60 -13.93 8.18
C VAL A 41 -2.27 -15.17 7.58
N ALA A 42 -2.44 -15.23 6.26
CA ALA A 42 -3.06 -16.37 5.60
C ALA A 42 -2.23 -17.67 5.75
N GLU A 43 -0.91 -17.56 5.80
CA GLU A 43 0.02 -18.70 5.98
C GLU A 43 0.30 -19.04 7.45
N LEU A 44 -0.28 -18.29 8.39
CA LEU A 44 0.01 -18.39 9.81
C LEU A 44 -0.73 -19.59 10.44
N ASP A 45 0.01 -20.54 11.04
CA ASP A 45 -0.61 -21.62 11.81
C ASP A 45 -0.75 -21.23 13.28
N THR A 46 -1.99 -20.90 13.67
CA THR A 46 -2.37 -20.50 15.03
C THR A 46 -2.05 -21.54 16.10
N LYS A 47 -1.88 -22.82 15.75
CA LYS A 47 -1.49 -23.88 16.70
C LYS A 47 -0.01 -23.89 17.02
N SER A 48 0.80 -23.30 16.14
CA SER A 48 2.26 -23.20 16.27
C SER A 48 2.73 -21.82 16.74
N LEU A 49 1.79 -20.87 16.81
CA LEU A 49 2.07 -19.49 17.11
C LEU A 49 2.33 -19.30 18.63
N PRO A 50 3.44 -18.66 19.04
CA PRO A 50 3.69 -18.36 20.45
C PRO A 50 2.63 -17.45 21.06
N GLU A 51 2.20 -17.70 22.30
CA GLU A 51 1.15 -16.92 22.98
C GLU A 51 1.47 -15.41 23.04
N ASN A 52 2.75 -15.05 23.21
CA ASN A 52 3.20 -13.66 23.25
C ASN A 52 3.07 -12.91 21.91
N THR A 53 2.70 -13.60 20.83
CA THR A 53 2.48 -13.02 19.50
C THR A 53 1.01 -12.95 19.10
N TYR A 54 0.10 -13.50 19.92
CA TYR A 54 -1.33 -13.52 19.63
C TYR A 54 -1.90 -12.11 19.48
N GLU A 55 -1.58 -11.20 20.39
CA GLU A 55 -2.06 -9.82 20.34
C GLU A 55 -1.58 -9.09 19.07
N ALA A 56 -0.33 -9.30 18.67
CA ALA A 56 0.20 -8.71 17.44
C ALA A 56 -0.47 -9.28 16.18
N ALA A 57 -0.74 -10.59 16.16
CA ALA A 57 -1.45 -11.24 15.05
C ALA A 57 -2.92 -10.80 14.98
N GLU A 58 -3.57 -10.61 16.13
CA GLU A 58 -4.94 -10.11 16.24
C GLU A 58 -5.05 -8.67 15.71
N PHE A 59 -4.18 -7.76 16.16
CA PHE A 59 -4.15 -6.39 15.62
C PHE A 59 -3.94 -6.37 14.11
N LEU A 60 -3.04 -7.20 13.59
CA LEU A 60 -2.76 -7.24 12.17
C LEU A 60 -3.98 -7.77 11.38
N ALA A 61 -4.67 -8.78 11.89
CA ALA A 61 -5.91 -9.28 11.29
C ALA A 61 -7.04 -8.23 11.34
N GLU A 62 -7.17 -7.50 12.45
CA GLU A 62 -8.15 -6.42 12.61
C GLU A 62 -7.92 -5.32 11.56
N PHE A 63 -6.71 -4.77 11.47
CA PHE A 63 -6.39 -3.72 10.48
C PHE A 63 -6.58 -4.19 9.03
N LEU A 64 -6.29 -5.46 8.73
CA LEU A 64 -6.54 -6.00 7.39
C LEU A 64 -8.03 -6.12 7.08
N ASN A 65 -8.87 -6.42 8.07
CA ASN A 65 -10.32 -6.49 7.92
C ASN A 65 -10.98 -5.11 7.83
N GLU A 66 -10.33 -4.05 8.31
CA GLU A 66 -10.79 -2.66 8.14
C GLU A 66 -10.58 -2.12 6.72
N LEU A 67 -9.70 -2.73 5.92
CA LEU A 67 -9.50 -2.36 4.53
C LEU A 67 -10.76 -2.66 3.71
N SER A 68 -11.06 -1.81 2.73
CA SER A 68 -12.11 -2.14 1.75
C SER A 68 -11.72 -3.38 0.96
N GLU A 69 -12.71 -4.16 0.52
CA GLU A 69 -12.48 -5.36 -0.31
C GLU A 69 -11.64 -5.05 -1.56
N GLU A 70 -11.91 -3.91 -2.21
CA GLU A 70 -11.12 -3.40 -3.32
C GLU A 70 -9.66 -3.14 -2.93
N THR A 71 -9.42 -2.46 -1.80
CA THR A 71 -8.06 -2.15 -1.33
C THR A 71 -7.31 -3.43 -0.96
N LEU A 72 -7.97 -4.38 -0.30
CA LEU A 72 -7.37 -5.67 0.04
C LEU A 72 -7.02 -6.45 -1.23
N ARG A 73 -7.89 -6.42 -2.24
CA ARG A 73 -7.64 -7.04 -3.54
C ARG A 73 -6.45 -6.42 -4.25
N ASP A 74 -6.42 -5.09 -4.35
CA ASP A 74 -5.31 -4.33 -4.95
C ASP A 74 -3.98 -4.64 -4.24
N SER A 75 -4.01 -4.75 -2.91
CA SER A 75 -2.85 -5.07 -2.08
C SER A 75 -2.31 -6.47 -2.38
N LEU A 76 -3.18 -7.48 -2.45
CA LEU A 76 -2.81 -8.85 -2.78
C LEU A 76 -2.26 -8.98 -4.20
N ASP A 77 -2.86 -8.28 -5.16
CA ASP A 77 -2.41 -8.30 -6.56
C ASP A 77 -1.07 -7.58 -6.72
N ALA A 78 -0.82 -6.49 -5.98
CA ALA A 78 0.47 -5.81 -5.94
C ALA A 78 1.62 -6.71 -5.45
N VAL A 79 1.38 -7.55 -4.44
CA VAL A 79 2.40 -8.49 -3.92
C VAL A 79 2.62 -9.67 -4.84
N LYS A 80 1.56 -10.23 -5.45
CA LYS A 80 1.71 -11.29 -6.46
C LYS A 80 2.54 -10.82 -7.66
N ALA A 81 2.30 -9.60 -8.14
CA ALA A 81 3.09 -9.02 -9.22
C ALA A 81 4.58 -8.91 -8.86
N HIS A 82 4.90 -8.59 -7.60
CA HIS A 82 6.28 -8.51 -7.12
C HIS A 82 6.95 -9.89 -7.01
N MET A 83 6.28 -10.89 -6.44
CA MET A 83 6.81 -12.26 -6.30
C MET A 83 7.06 -12.94 -7.67
N ILE A 84 6.20 -12.69 -8.65
CA ILE A 84 6.36 -13.22 -10.02
C ILE A 84 7.47 -12.44 -10.77
N GLY A 85 7.62 -11.14 -10.50
CA GLY A 85 8.65 -10.30 -11.11
C GLY A 85 10.08 -10.65 -10.69
N GLU A 86 10.30 -11.06 -9.43
CA GLU A 86 11.62 -11.50 -8.95
C GLU A 86 12.02 -12.89 -9.47
N ALA A 87 11.06 -13.76 -9.81
CA ALA A 87 11.35 -15.09 -10.36
C ALA A 87 11.81 -15.08 -11.83
N ALA A 88 11.75 -13.92 -12.50
CA ALA A 88 12.08 -13.76 -13.92
C ALA A 88 13.36 -12.92 -14.19
N ALA A 89 14.14 -12.61 -13.15
CA ALA A 89 15.42 -11.89 -13.23
C ALA A 89 16.58 -12.79 -12.75
#